data_AF-A0A821QUV1-F1
#
_entry.id   AF-A0A821QUV1-F1
#
_cell.length_a   1.000
_cell.length_b   1.000
_cell.length_c   1.000
_cell.angle_alpha   90.00
_cell.angle_beta   90.00
_cell.angle_gamma   90.00
#
_symmetry.space_group_name_H-M   'P 1'
#
loop_
_entity.id
_entity.type
_entity.pdbx_description
1 polymer ?
#
loop_
_entity_poly.entity_id
_entity_poly.type
_entity_poly.pdbx_seq_one_letter_code
_entity_poly.pdbx_strand_id
1 'polypeptide(L)'
;AEDTGYAFMDEPLSNVCAVAMAAYRDPKVENNRLTRKFSIGMRKKIENIFAIAYHHKHDCLVLSALGCGAFKNPPKHIATIFKSVAEQYAGFFKSIYFAIVDDHNTGLQFNPQGNYRPFKQLLNEIELEPTKHKMKDMMIGPWRILNMPNPQQVTLSDIRISYLIPCYHGGKCNDIEDAQHFREYSHPSLCPSMGSETTCQLSNDEDHVLWFIHRPKYPYGSDCQLIRADVKHPKQFEHPQYIQVQPTKLVPCRDSINCLRQEDTDHMKTYSHPCPYAELCRQKISEPYLTHKSYVVGPCLNGKSCRILDDPLHRAKYRHIDMPDLLIPCRYQQQCHDKSYEHRVKYSHGEYVELLPKDTYSKYKHGIQCRDIGNLNHLSKYSHPDY
;
A
#
# COMPACT_ATOMS: atom_id res chain seq x y z
N ALA A 1 0.08 43.21 -10.92
CA ALA A 1 1.14 43.29 -11.94
C ALA A 1 0.58 43.89 -13.22
N GLU A 2 -0.43 43.26 -13.83
CA GLU A 2 -1.16 43.85 -14.97
C GLU A 2 -1.98 45.09 -14.55
N ASP A 3 -2.75 44.96 -13.46
CA ASP A 3 -3.57 46.07 -12.92
C ASP A 3 -2.77 47.26 -12.37
N THR A 4 -1.46 47.08 -12.16
CA THR A 4 -0.54 48.07 -11.60
C THR A 4 0.50 48.54 -12.62
N GLY A 5 0.35 48.17 -13.90
CA GLY A 5 1.20 48.65 -15.00
C GLY A 5 2.65 48.19 -14.98
N TYR A 6 2.96 47.05 -14.33
CA TYR A 6 4.33 46.50 -14.25
C TYR A 6 5.38 47.47 -13.70
N ALA A 7 5.04 48.18 -12.61
CA ALA A 7 5.97 49.10 -11.96
C ALA A 7 7.32 48.43 -11.61
N PHE A 8 8.40 49.18 -11.78
CA PHE A 8 9.73 48.75 -11.36
C PHE A 8 9.79 48.57 -9.85
N MET A 9 10.47 47.52 -9.39
CA MET A 9 10.78 47.35 -7.98
C MET A 9 11.95 48.25 -7.61
N ASP A 10 11.82 48.98 -6.50
CA ASP A 10 12.91 49.81 -5.97
C ASP A 10 14.16 48.97 -5.63
N GLU A 11 13.94 47.72 -5.18
CA GLU A 11 14.98 46.72 -4.94
C GLU A 11 14.70 45.45 -5.77
N PRO A 12 15.59 45.11 -6.73
CA PRO A 12 15.44 43.89 -7.53
C PRO A 12 15.55 42.61 -6.70
N LEU A 13 14.77 41.58 -7.06
CA LEU A 13 14.89 40.25 -6.48
C LEU A 13 16.20 39.58 -6.93
N SER A 14 17.12 39.36 -5.99
CA SER A 14 18.47 38.82 -6.26
C SER A 14 18.62 37.33 -5.96
N ASN A 15 17.72 36.73 -5.20
CA ASN A 15 17.80 35.33 -4.72
C ASN A 15 16.69 34.43 -5.28
N VAL A 16 16.43 34.53 -6.59
CA VAL A 16 15.44 33.70 -7.28
C VAL A 16 16.06 33.08 -8.53
N CYS A 17 15.82 31.79 -8.74
CA CYS A 17 16.17 31.10 -9.98
C CYS A 17 14.90 30.57 -10.65
N ALA A 18 14.94 30.43 -11.97
CA ALA A 18 13.81 29.96 -12.76
C ALA A 18 14.13 28.61 -13.43
N VAL A 19 13.16 27.70 -13.38
CA VAL A 19 13.18 26.46 -14.16
C VAL A 19 12.14 26.56 -15.28
N ALA A 20 12.60 26.54 -16.53
CA ALA A 20 11.72 26.57 -17.69
C ALA A 20 11.36 25.15 -18.12
N MET A 21 10.08 24.77 -18.00
CA MET A 21 9.56 23.46 -18.42
C MET A 21 8.23 23.62 -19.14
N ALA A 22 8.17 23.23 -20.42
CA ALA A 22 6.94 23.28 -21.20
C ALA A 22 5.99 22.12 -20.84
N ALA A 23 4.74 22.44 -20.52
CA ALA A 23 3.64 21.47 -20.46
C ALA A 23 3.24 20.96 -21.86
N TYR A 24 2.42 19.90 -21.92
CA TYR A 24 1.83 19.47 -23.19
C TYR A 24 0.75 20.45 -23.63
N ARG A 25 0.77 20.84 -24.90
CA ARG A 25 -0.28 21.66 -25.52
C ARG A 25 -1.40 20.74 -26.02
N ASP A 26 -2.63 21.02 -25.61
CA ASP A 26 -3.86 20.32 -26.02
C ASP A 26 -3.73 18.78 -25.95
N PRO A 27 -3.31 18.23 -24.79
CA PRO A 27 -3.10 16.79 -24.67
C PRO A 27 -4.42 16.03 -24.77
N LYS A 28 -4.36 14.75 -25.15
CA LYS A 28 -5.55 13.89 -25.15
C LYS A 28 -6.04 13.67 -23.70
N VAL A 29 -7.28 14.07 -23.44
CA VAL A 29 -7.96 13.99 -22.14
C VAL A 29 -9.19 13.08 -22.25
N GLU A 30 -9.38 12.22 -21.26
CA GLU A 30 -10.53 11.32 -21.09
C GLU A 30 -11.03 11.46 -19.64
N ASN A 31 -12.35 11.63 -19.45
CA ASN A 31 -12.96 11.81 -18.12
C ASN A 31 -12.27 12.89 -17.26
N ASN A 32 -11.96 14.04 -17.88
CA ASN A 32 -11.25 15.17 -17.25
C ASN A 32 -9.86 14.79 -16.69
N ARG A 33 -9.19 13.80 -17.30
CA ARG A 33 -7.88 13.29 -16.91
C ARG A 33 -7.01 13.10 -18.15
N LEU A 34 -5.71 13.30 -18.01
CA LEU A 34 -4.75 13.01 -19.08
C LEU A 34 -4.77 11.52 -19.36
N THR A 35 -4.78 11.13 -20.63
CA THR A 35 -4.58 9.72 -20.99
C THR A 35 -3.21 9.24 -20.50
N ARG A 36 -3.07 7.92 -20.30
CA ARG A 36 -1.91 7.28 -19.70
C ARG A 36 -0.56 7.80 -20.21
N LYS A 37 -0.41 7.90 -21.54
CA LYS A 37 0.82 8.40 -22.19
C LYS A 37 1.17 9.82 -21.73
N PHE A 38 0.20 10.73 -21.76
CA PHE A 38 0.40 12.12 -21.35
C PHE A 38 0.55 12.28 -19.84
N SER A 39 -0.16 11.47 -19.04
CA SER A 39 -0.01 11.44 -17.58
C SER A 39 1.42 11.08 -17.17
N ILE A 40 1.96 9.99 -17.72
CA ILE A 40 3.35 9.57 -17.47
C ILE A 40 4.35 10.64 -17.93
N GLY A 41 4.16 11.19 -19.13
CA GLY A 41 5.04 12.24 -19.65
C GLY A 41 4.99 13.53 -18.81
N MET A 42 3.81 13.90 -18.32
CA MET A 42 3.63 15.09 -17.50
C MET A 42 4.26 14.91 -16.12
N ARG A 43 4.07 13.74 -15.51
CA ARG A 43 4.76 13.36 -14.28
C ARG A 43 6.28 13.53 -14.43
N LYS A 44 6.88 13.00 -15.49
CA LYS A 44 8.32 13.17 -15.77
C LYS A 44 8.75 14.63 -15.85
N LYS A 45 7.95 15.47 -16.50
CA LYS A 45 8.23 16.92 -16.60
C LYS A 45 8.22 17.58 -15.22
N ILE A 46 7.23 17.26 -14.40
CA ILE A 46 7.11 17.77 -13.03
C ILE A 46 8.26 17.25 -12.16
N GLU A 47 8.58 15.96 -12.24
CA GLU A 47 9.71 15.36 -11.53
C GLU A 47 11.04 16.03 -11.88
N ASN A 48 11.25 16.39 -13.14
CA ASN A 48 12.45 17.12 -13.56
C ASN A 48 12.52 18.52 -12.94
N ILE A 49 11.40 19.21 -12.75
CA ILE A 49 11.38 20.52 -12.07
C ILE A 49 11.92 20.37 -10.65
N PHE A 50 11.40 19.42 -9.89
CA PHE A 50 11.81 19.16 -8.51
C PHE A 50 13.30 18.79 -8.45
N ALA A 51 13.73 17.91 -9.35
CA ALA A 51 15.10 17.46 -9.33
C ALA A 51 16.12 18.53 -9.66
N ILE A 52 15.86 19.34 -10.69
CA ILE A 52 16.74 20.45 -11.07
C ILE A 52 16.84 21.41 -9.89
N ALA A 53 15.72 21.74 -9.25
CA ALA A 53 15.74 22.64 -8.11
C ALA A 53 16.56 22.08 -6.94
N TYR A 54 16.35 20.82 -6.57
CA TYR A 54 17.12 20.18 -5.50
C TYR A 54 18.60 20.06 -5.86
N HIS A 55 18.93 19.71 -7.11
CA HIS A 55 20.30 19.65 -7.63
C HIS A 55 21.03 20.99 -7.48
N HIS A 56 20.33 22.09 -7.74
CA HIS A 56 20.85 23.45 -7.55
C HIS A 56 20.74 23.96 -6.11
N LYS A 57 20.46 23.06 -5.14
CA LYS A 57 20.39 23.34 -3.71
C LYS A 57 19.32 24.35 -3.30
N HIS A 58 18.25 24.45 -4.10
CA HIS A 58 17.06 25.18 -3.67
C HIS A 58 16.32 24.35 -2.63
N ASP A 59 15.95 24.99 -1.53
CA ASP A 59 15.18 24.40 -0.44
C ASP A 59 13.69 24.79 -0.49
N CYS A 60 13.30 25.72 -1.37
CA CYS A 60 11.93 26.15 -1.58
C CYS A 60 11.56 26.16 -3.07
N LEU A 61 10.30 25.83 -3.36
CA LEU A 61 9.72 25.89 -4.71
C LEU A 61 8.52 26.83 -4.75
N VAL A 62 8.44 27.63 -5.82
CA VAL A 62 7.21 28.35 -6.19
C VAL A 62 6.77 27.85 -7.56
N LEU A 63 5.61 27.20 -7.59
CA LEU A 63 5.05 26.48 -8.72
C LEU A 63 3.71 27.08 -9.13
N SER A 64 3.20 26.66 -10.28
CA SER A 64 1.93 27.12 -10.85
C SER A 64 1.05 25.95 -11.28
N ALA A 65 -0.16 26.25 -11.76
CA ALA A 65 -1.04 25.29 -12.41
C ALA A 65 -0.51 24.91 -13.82
N LEU A 66 0.61 24.18 -13.87
CA LEU A 66 1.40 23.93 -15.07
C LEU A 66 0.53 23.44 -16.25
N GLY A 67 0.43 24.27 -17.29
CA GLY A 67 -0.31 23.95 -18.52
C GLY A 67 -1.84 23.96 -18.42
N CYS A 68 -2.42 24.39 -17.30
CA CYS A 68 -3.87 24.30 -17.04
C CYS A 68 -4.69 25.45 -17.67
N GLY A 69 -4.02 26.51 -18.15
CA GLY A 69 -4.64 27.60 -18.92
C GLY A 69 -4.67 27.30 -20.43
N ALA A 70 -3.98 28.13 -21.22
CA ALA A 70 -3.97 28.04 -22.70
C ALA A 70 -3.59 26.66 -23.28
N PHE A 71 -2.89 25.82 -22.52
CA PHE A 71 -2.46 24.48 -22.96
C PHE A 71 -3.48 23.39 -22.63
N LYS A 72 -4.60 23.72 -21.98
CA LYS A 72 -5.77 22.85 -21.74
C LYS A 72 -5.45 21.53 -21.01
N ASN A 73 -4.51 21.55 -20.07
CA ASN A 73 -4.31 20.40 -19.18
C ASN A 73 -5.39 20.39 -18.08
N PRO A 74 -5.92 19.22 -17.68
CA PRO A 74 -6.97 19.12 -16.67
C PRO A 74 -6.41 19.44 -15.26
N PRO A 75 -6.82 20.54 -14.60
CA PRO A 75 -6.11 21.05 -13.42
C PRO A 75 -6.16 20.10 -12.22
N LYS A 76 -7.30 19.43 -12.00
CA LYS A 76 -7.43 18.44 -10.92
C LYS A 76 -6.38 17.33 -11.07
N HIS A 77 -6.20 16.80 -12.27
CA HIS A 77 -5.26 15.72 -12.51
C HIS A 77 -3.80 16.21 -12.46
N ILE A 78 -3.51 17.44 -12.93
CA ILE A 78 -2.18 18.04 -12.77
C ILE A 78 -1.83 18.23 -11.28
N ALA A 79 -2.78 18.71 -10.47
CA ALA A 79 -2.61 18.81 -9.02
C ALA A 79 -2.35 17.44 -8.37
N THR A 80 -3.07 16.40 -8.78
CA THR A 80 -2.83 15.02 -8.33
C THR A 80 -1.42 14.53 -8.69
N ILE A 81 -0.94 14.82 -9.91
CA ILE A 81 0.43 14.48 -10.32
C ILE A 81 1.45 15.24 -9.47
N PHE A 82 1.27 16.55 -9.27
CA PHE A 82 2.14 17.34 -8.38
C PHE A 82 2.18 16.78 -6.95
N LYS A 83 1.02 16.41 -6.38
CA LYS A 83 0.93 15.81 -5.03
C LYS A 83 1.78 14.56 -4.94
N SER A 84 1.64 13.66 -5.91
CA SER A 84 2.39 12.40 -5.93
C SER A 84 3.91 12.61 -6.13
N VAL A 85 4.33 13.67 -6.82
CA VAL A 85 5.75 14.03 -6.91
C VAL A 85 6.22 14.68 -5.61
N ALA A 86 5.44 15.56 -5.00
CA ALA A 86 5.78 16.14 -3.71
C ALA A 86 5.94 15.06 -2.62
N GLU A 87 5.06 14.05 -2.59
CA GLU A 87 5.17 12.89 -1.69
C GLU A 87 6.48 12.11 -1.91
N GLN A 88 6.90 11.95 -3.17
CA GLN A 88 8.17 11.31 -3.50
C GLN A 88 9.39 12.12 -3.03
N TYR A 89 9.27 13.46 -2.99
CA TYR A 89 10.32 14.39 -2.55
C TYR A 89 10.10 14.90 -1.12
N ALA A 90 9.32 14.17 -0.31
CA ALA A 90 9.11 14.54 1.09
C ALA A 90 10.45 14.62 1.83
N GLY A 91 10.71 15.76 2.48
CA GLY A 91 11.98 16.06 3.18
C GLY A 91 13.09 16.68 2.32
N PHE A 92 12.91 16.85 1.00
CA PHE A 92 13.92 17.46 0.13
C PHE A 92 13.82 18.99 0.10
N PHE A 93 12.63 19.54 0.35
CA PHE A 93 12.34 20.96 0.36
C PHE A 93 11.73 21.36 1.71
N LYS A 94 12.07 22.54 2.21
CA LYS A 94 11.43 23.16 3.38
C LYS A 94 9.99 23.53 3.08
N SER A 95 9.71 24.03 1.87
CA SER A 95 8.36 24.48 1.49
C SER A 95 8.14 24.46 -0.01
N ILE A 96 6.91 24.13 -0.43
CA ILE A 96 6.47 24.16 -1.83
C ILE A 96 5.19 24.99 -1.88
N TYR A 97 5.23 26.10 -2.63
CA TYR A 97 4.10 27.00 -2.80
C TYR A 97 3.52 26.87 -4.21
N PHE A 98 2.20 26.74 -4.32
CA PHE A 98 1.50 26.82 -5.60
C PHE A 98 0.86 28.21 -5.73
N ALA A 99 1.56 29.12 -6.41
CA ALA A 99 1.07 30.46 -6.72
C ALA A 99 0.16 30.42 -7.95
N ILE A 100 -1.15 30.25 -7.70
CA ILE A 100 -2.15 30.09 -8.75
C ILE A 100 -3.01 31.34 -8.85
N VAL A 101 -2.99 31.94 -10.02
CA VAL A 101 -3.86 33.06 -10.39
C VAL A 101 -4.90 32.52 -11.36
N ASP A 102 -6.18 32.65 -10.99
CA ASP A 102 -7.28 32.39 -11.90
C ASP A 102 -7.51 33.64 -12.74
N ASP A 103 -7.33 33.50 -14.06
CA ASP A 103 -7.47 34.57 -15.06
C ASP A 103 -8.65 34.28 -16.01
N HIS A 104 -8.76 35.04 -17.10
CA HIS A 104 -9.78 34.84 -18.13
C HIS A 104 -9.72 33.47 -18.85
N ASN A 105 -8.65 32.69 -18.67
CA ASN A 105 -8.53 31.33 -19.20
C ASN A 105 -9.08 30.26 -18.23
N THR A 106 -9.64 30.68 -17.10
CA THR A 106 -10.20 29.80 -16.06
C THR A 106 -11.73 29.79 -16.08
N GLY A 107 -12.36 28.74 -15.55
CA GLY A 107 -13.82 28.63 -15.52
C GLY A 107 -14.48 28.24 -16.87
N LEU A 108 -13.69 27.88 -17.89
CA LEU A 108 -14.19 27.46 -19.21
C LEU A 108 -14.80 26.04 -19.17
N GLN A 109 -15.48 25.60 -20.24
CA GLN A 109 -16.12 24.27 -20.29
C GLN A 109 -15.20 23.10 -19.89
N PHE A 110 -13.91 23.19 -20.22
CA PHE A 110 -12.91 22.17 -19.89
C PHE A 110 -12.26 22.36 -18.50
N ASN A 111 -12.56 23.45 -17.80
CA ASN A 111 -12.08 23.74 -16.45
C ASN A 111 -13.11 24.58 -15.64
N PRO A 112 -14.29 24.01 -15.33
CA PRO A 112 -15.40 24.77 -14.74
C PRO A 112 -15.16 25.22 -13.29
N GLN A 113 -14.14 24.68 -12.62
CA GLN A 113 -13.82 25.03 -11.23
C GLN A 113 -12.64 26.02 -11.12
N GLY A 114 -12.10 26.48 -12.25
CA GLY A 114 -10.85 27.24 -12.28
C GLY A 114 -9.63 26.40 -11.90
N ASN A 115 -8.45 27.01 -11.89
CA ASN A 115 -7.21 26.32 -11.54
C ASN A 115 -7.00 26.29 -10.02
N TYR A 116 -7.38 27.35 -9.32
CA TYR A 116 -7.10 27.48 -7.89
C TYR A 116 -7.79 26.40 -7.04
N ARG A 117 -9.10 26.19 -7.26
CA ARG A 117 -9.90 25.29 -6.40
C ARG A 117 -9.40 23.84 -6.40
N PRO A 118 -9.11 23.19 -7.54
CA PRO A 118 -8.59 21.81 -7.54
C PRO A 118 -7.25 21.66 -6.84
N PHE A 119 -6.34 22.63 -7.01
CA PHE A 119 -5.05 22.63 -6.33
C PHE A 119 -5.21 22.85 -4.83
N LYS A 120 -6.02 23.83 -4.43
CA LYS A 120 -6.28 24.10 -3.00
C LYS A 120 -6.80 22.85 -2.28
N GLN A 121 -7.77 22.16 -2.88
CA GLN A 121 -8.36 20.96 -2.28
C GLN A 121 -7.38 19.80 -2.09
N LEU A 122 -6.36 19.70 -2.93
CA LEU A 122 -5.42 18.56 -2.93
C LEU A 122 -4.08 18.85 -2.26
N LEU A 123 -3.65 20.11 -2.26
CA LEU A 123 -2.27 20.51 -1.95
C LEU A 123 -2.16 21.61 -0.88
N ASN A 124 -3.25 22.26 -0.48
CA ASN A 124 -3.17 23.30 0.54
C ASN A 124 -2.91 22.69 1.93
N GLU A 125 -1.95 23.26 2.66
CA GLU A 125 -1.66 22.90 4.07
C GLU A 125 -1.40 21.41 4.28
N ILE A 126 -0.81 20.74 3.28
CA ILE A 126 -0.36 19.35 3.43
C ILE A 126 1.05 19.33 4.03
N GLU A 127 1.24 18.54 5.08
CA GLU A 127 2.57 18.17 5.59
C GLU A 127 2.94 16.78 5.06
N LEU A 128 4.13 16.66 4.51
CA LEU A 128 4.61 15.44 3.88
C LEU A 128 5.84 14.92 4.63
N GLU A 129 5.69 13.73 5.21
CA GLU A 129 6.75 13.07 5.95
C GLU A 129 7.61 12.19 5.04
N PRO A 130 8.95 12.22 5.17
CA PRO A 130 9.84 11.32 4.44
C PRO A 130 9.51 9.85 4.73
N THR A 131 9.81 8.98 3.77
CA THR A 131 9.62 7.55 3.95
C THR A 131 10.54 7.02 5.06
N LYS A 132 9.96 6.28 6.02
CA LYS A 132 10.72 5.66 7.13
C LYS A 132 11.59 4.48 6.69
N HIS A 133 11.41 4.00 5.47
CA HIS A 133 12.10 2.83 4.93
C HIS A 133 13.47 3.19 4.34
N LYS A 134 14.55 2.70 4.96
CA LYS A 134 15.88 2.67 4.35
C LYS A 134 15.96 1.49 3.41
N MET A 135 15.91 1.72 2.10
CA MET A 135 16.27 0.67 1.15
C MET A 135 17.75 0.77 0.83
N LYS A 136 18.51 -0.22 1.31
CA LYS A 136 19.86 -0.45 0.84
C LYS A 136 19.77 -1.03 -0.57
N ASP A 137 20.48 -0.42 -1.52
CA ASP A 137 20.73 -0.98 -2.85
C ASP A 137 19.53 -1.13 -3.82
N MET A 138 18.37 -0.46 -3.59
CA MET A 138 17.24 -0.43 -4.57
C MET A 138 17.03 0.97 -5.15
N MET A 139 16.93 1.08 -6.49
CA MET A 139 16.83 2.35 -7.24
C MET A 139 15.38 2.68 -7.61
N ILE A 140 14.75 3.63 -6.93
CA ILE A 140 13.29 3.74 -6.93
C ILE A 140 12.86 5.20 -7.19
N GLY A 141 12.07 5.42 -8.25
CA GLY A 141 11.71 6.77 -8.77
C GLY A 141 12.46 7.16 -10.05
N PRO A 142 12.15 8.32 -10.68
CA PRO A 142 12.86 8.89 -11.84
C PRO A 142 14.34 9.21 -11.57
N TRP A 143 14.76 9.24 -10.30
CA TRP A 143 16.15 9.37 -9.88
C TRP A 143 16.64 8.11 -9.21
N ARG A 144 17.79 7.65 -9.70
CA ARG A 144 18.77 6.91 -8.92
C ARG A 144 19.36 7.89 -7.89
N ILE A 145 18.78 7.99 -6.69
CA ILE A 145 19.58 8.38 -5.52
C ILE A 145 20.38 7.13 -5.20
N LEU A 146 21.67 7.12 -5.60
CA LEU A 146 22.59 6.08 -5.16
C LEU A 146 22.61 6.10 -3.64
N ASN A 147 22.55 4.91 -3.02
CA ASN A 147 22.75 4.59 -1.61
C ASN A 147 22.78 5.81 -0.67
N MET A 148 21.86 5.88 0.29
CA MET A 148 21.88 6.92 1.33
C MET A 148 22.74 6.46 2.52
N PRO A 149 24.07 6.69 2.57
CA PRO A 149 24.80 6.52 3.82
C PRO A 149 24.46 7.65 4.79
N ASN A 150 24.13 8.86 4.29
CA ASN A 150 23.80 10.01 5.14
C ASN A 150 22.83 11.02 4.46
N PRO A 151 21.57 11.16 4.93
CA PRO A 151 20.56 12.05 4.34
C PRO A 151 20.91 13.55 4.32
N GLN A 152 21.93 13.97 5.08
CA GLN A 152 22.28 15.38 5.27
C GLN A 152 23.31 15.91 4.25
N GLN A 153 23.87 15.05 3.37
CA GLN A 153 24.94 15.44 2.43
C GLN A 153 24.82 14.71 1.08
N VAL A 154 23.76 14.98 0.31
CA VAL A 154 23.62 14.49 -1.06
C VAL A 154 24.49 15.33 -2.02
N THR A 155 25.27 14.68 -2.89
CA THR A 155 26.12 15.34 -3.89
C THR A 155 25.61 15.11 -5.32
N LEU A 156 26.06 15.92 -6.30
CA LEU A 156 25.63 15.81 -7.70
C LEU A 156 26.01 14.47 -8.35
N SER A 157 27.04 13.78 -7.85
CA SER A 157 27.42 12.43 -8.28
C SER A 157 26.41 11.35 -7.87
N ASP A 158 25.57 11.65 -6.87
CA ASP A 158 24.58 10.71 -6.32
C ASP A 158 23.24 10.76 -7.08
N ILE A 159 23.10 11.69 -8.02
CA ILE A 159 21.88 12.00 -8.77
C ILE A 159 22.07 11.60 -10.25
N ARG A 160 21.38 10.55 -10.72
CA ARG A 160 21.35 10.20 -12.16
C ARG A 160 19.92 10.25 -12.73
N ILE A 161 19.75 11.01 -13.82
CA ILE A 161 18.55 10.98 -14.67
C ILE A 161 18.47 9.59 -15.31
N SER A 162 17.36 8.88 -15.12
CA SER A 162 17.13 7.62 -15.83
C SER A 162 16.73 7.89 -17.29
N TYR A 163 17.51 7.36 -18.23
CA TYR A 163 17.19 7.37 -19.67
C TYR A 163 16.35 6.17 -20.11
N LEU A 164 16.01 5.28 -19.18
CA LEU A 164 15.27 4.06 -19.47
C LEU A 164 13.82 4.38 -19.84
N ILE A 165 13.24 3.52 -20.68
CA ILE A 165 11.84 3.60 -21.05
C ILE A 165 11.00 3.22 -19.82
N PRO A 166 9.90 3.93 -19.50
CA PRO A 166 9.01 3.53 -18.41
C PRO A 166 8.53 2.11 -18.57
N CYS A 167 8.59 1.35 -17.47
CA CYS A 167 7.95 0.04 -17.42
C CYS A 167 6.47 0.20 -17.79
N TYR A 168 6.02 -0.62 -18.75
CA TYR A 168 4.64 -0.61 -19.19
C TYR A 168 3.67 -0.93 -18.05
N HIS A 169 4.11 -1.62 -16.99
CA HIS A 169 3.29 -1.94 -15.83
C HIS A 169 3.36 -0.89 -14.71
N GLY A 170 4.30 0.07 -14.77
CA GLY A 170 4.44 1.14 -13.78
C GLY A 170 4.51 0.61 -12.34
N GLY A 171 3.71 1.17 -11.43
CA GLY A 171 3.59 0.72 -10.04
C GLY A 171 2.98 -0.69 -9.87
N LYS A 172 2.43 -1.28 -10.93
CA LYS A 172 1.87 -2.66 -10.93
C LYS A 172 2.83 -3.69 -11.52
N CYS A 173 4.10 -3.35 -11.69
CA CYS A 173 5.09 -4.29 -12.20
C CYS A 173 5.34 -5.41 -11.18
N ASN A 174 5.25 -6.67 -11.62
CA ASN A 174 5.58 -7.84 -10.80
C ASN A 174 7.04 -8.28 -10.97
N ASP A 175 7.76 -7.70 -11.93
CA ASP A 175 9.13 -8.08 -12.33
C ASP A 175 10.16 -7.10 -11.77
N ILE A 176 9.83 -6.38 -10.68
CA ILE A 176 10.73 -5.39 -10.05
C ILE A 176 12.01 -6.03 -9.48
N GLU A 177 11.98 -7.32 -9.21
CA GLU A 177 13.13 -8.12 -8.73
C GLU A 177 13.88 -8.82 -9.89
N ASP A 178 13.38 -8.75 -11.13
CA ASP A 178 14.10 -9.26 -12.29
C ASP A 178 15.20 -8.27 -12.68
N ALA A 179 16.45 -8.68 -12.48
CA ALA A 179 17.60 -7.83 -12.71
C ALA A 179 17.79 -7.40 -14.18
N GLN A 180 17.28 -8.17 -15.14
CA GLN A 180 17.32 -7.79 -16.55
C GLN A 180 16.24 -6.76 -16.86
N HIS A 181 14.99 -7.02 -16.48
CA HIS A 181 13.88 -6.09 -16.66
C HIS A 181 14.16 -4.73 -16.00
N PHE A 182 14.68 -4.75 -14.78
CA PHE A 182 15.02 -3.56 -14.02
C PHE A 182 16.16 -2.74 -14.64
N ARG A 183 17.02 -3.35 -15.47
CA ARG A 183 18.04 -2.64 -16.25
C ARG A 183 17.51 -2.01 -17.53
N GLU A 184 16.42 -2.54 -18.07
CA GLU A 184 15.84 -2.13 -19.35
C GLU A 184 14.76 -1.05 -19.18
N TYR A 185 14.06 -1.05 -18.04
CA TYR A 185 12.91 -0.17 -17.79
C TYR A 185 13.06 0.67 -16.52
N SER A 186 12.47 1.87 -16.51
CA SER A 186 12.36 2.70 -15.31
C SER A 186 11.07 2.39 -14.55
N HIS A 187 11.13 2.30 -13.22
CA HIS A 187 9.97 2.09 -12.36
C HIS A 187 9.68 3.30 -11.47
N PRO A 188 8.40 3.50 -11.07
CA PRO A 188 8.04 4.54 -10.12
C PRO A 188 8.59 4.26 -8.70
N SER A 189 8.40 5.21 -7.77
CA SER A 189 8.85 5.01 -6.39
C SER A 189 8.07 3.93 -5.65
N LEU A 190 8.56 3.35 -4.53
CA LEU A 190 7.69 2.59 -3.63
C LEU A 190 6.69 3.53 -2.99
N CYS A 191 5.49 3.02 -2.69
CA CYS A 191 4.52 3.80 -1.96
C CYS A 191 5.10 4.21 -0.60
N PRO A 192 5.00 5.50 -0.20
CA PRO A 192 5.50 5.97 1.09
C PRO A 192 4.96 5.22 2.31
N SER A 193 3.74 4.71 2.21
CA SER A 193 3.07 3.92 3.24
C SER A 193 3.56 2.46 3.30
N MET A 194 4.41 2.03 2.36
CA MET A 194 4.99 0.70 2.36
C MET A 194 5.85 0.45 3.60
N GLY A 195 5.55 -0.63 4.30
CA GLY A 195 6.19 -0.99 5.56
C GLY A 195 5.84 -0.13 6.78
N SER A 196 4.79 0.70 6.71
CA SER A 196 4.17 1.31 7.90
C SER A 196 3.19 0.34 8.60
N GLU A 197 2.84 0.58 9.86
CA GLU A 197 1.85 -0.21 10.63
C GLU A 197 0.48 -0.28 9.93
N THR A 198 0.21 0.67 9.02
CA THR A 198 -1.06 0.82 8.32
C THR A 198 -0.93 0.46 6.85
N THR A 199 -1.93 -0.25 6.34
CA THR A 199 -2.02 -0.53 4.92
C THR A 199 -2.30 0.75 4.13
N CYS A 200 -1.61 0.96 3.00
CA CYS A 200 -1.86 2.09 2.11
C CYS A 200 -3.36 2.20 1.77
N GLN A 201 -3.99 3.30 2.17
CA GLN A 201 -5.42 3.54 1.92
C GLN A 201 -5.71 3.88 0.44
N LEU A 202 -4.67 4.27 -0.31
CA LEU A 202 -4.72 4.61 -1.73
C LEU A 202 -4.36 3.42 -2.63
N SER A 203 -4.29 2.19 -2.10
CA SER A 203 -3.94 1.00 -2.88
C SER A 203 -4.97 0.65 -3.97
N ASN A 204 -6.12 1.30 -3.99
CA ASN A 204 -7.15 1.16 -5.02
C ASN A 204 -7.28 2.41 -5.91
N ASP A 205 -6.57 3.50 -5.59
CA ASP A 205 -6.58 4.72 -6.38
C ASP A 205 -5.75 4.51 -7.65
N GLU A 206 -6.38 4.68 -8.82
CA GLU A 206 -5.82 4.31 -10.14
C GLU A 206 -4.50 5.04 -10.43
N ASP A 207 -4.41 6.27 -9.96
CA ASP A 207 -3.28 7.18 -10.10
C ASP A 207 -2.14 6.78 -9.16
N HIS A 208 -2.46 6.63 -7.87
CA HIS A 208 -1.52 6.20 -6.85
C HIS A 208 -0.83 4.88 -7.21
N VAL A 209 -1.60 3.85 -7.60
CA VAL A 209 -1.04 2.54 -7.97
C VAL A 209 -0.29 2.55 -9.32
N LEU A 210 -0.50 3.57 -10.15
CA LEU A 210 0.27 3.76 -11.36
C LEU A 210 1.66 4.32 -11.04
N TRP A 211 1.74 5.19 -10.04
CA TRP A 211 2.93 5.96 -9.71
C TRP A 211 3.72 5.47 -8.50
N PHE A 212 3.17 4.51 -7.77
CA PHE A 212 3.84 3.91 -6.65
C PHE A 212 3.77 2.40 -6.70
N ILE A 213 4.94 1.77 -6.64
CA ILE A 213 5.06 0.32 -6.49
C ILE A 213 4.52 -0.06 -5.10
N HIS A 214 3.70 -1.09 -5.07
CA HIS A 214 3.29 -1.78 -3.85
C HIS A 214 3.77 -3.23 -3.96
N ARG A 215 4.45 -3.75 -2.94
CA ARG A 215 4.66 -5.21 -2.87
C ARG A 215 3.33 -5.88 -2.56
N PRO A 216 3.01 -7.03 -3.17
CA PRO A 216 1.84 -7.79 -2.77
C PRO A 216 1.92 -8.13 -1.29
N LYS A 217 0.81 -7.94 -0.57
CA LYS A 217 0.72 -8.40 0.82
C LYS A 217 0.87 -9.91 0.84
N TYR A 218 1.58 -10.43 1.83
CA TYR A 218 1.64 -11.86 2.06
C TYR A 218 0.22 -12.37 2.31
N PRO A 219 -0.29 -13.31 1.51
CA PRO A 219 -1.71 -13.67 1.54
C PRO A 219 -2.13 -14.39 2.84
N TYR A 220 -1.16 -14.88 3.61
CA TYR A 220 -1.38 -15.83 4.69
C TYR A 220 -1.00 -15.28 6.08
N GLY A 221 -0.91 -13.95 6.27
CA GLY A 221 -0.82 -13.34 7.61
C GLY A 221 0.54 -12.76 8.01
N SER A 222 0.63 -12.30 9.27
CA SER A 222 1.85 -11.68 9.81
C SER A 222 2.92 -12.69 10.22
N ASP A 223 2.53 -13.94 10.49
CA ASP A 223 3.39 -15.01 11.00
C ASP A 223 3.92 -15.90 9.86
N CYS A 224 4.58 -15.27 8.89
CA CYS A 224 5.10 -15.98 7.72
C CYS A 224 6.41 -16.72 8.06
N GLN A 225 6.34 -18.05 8.11
CA GLN A 225 7.49 -18.91 8.36
C GLN A 225 8.54 -18.87 7.21
N LEU A 226 8.18 -18.36 6.03
CA LEU A 226 9.08 -18.20 4.89
C LEU A 226 10.01 -17.00 5.01
N ILE A 227 9.74 -16.05 5.92
CA ILE A 227 10.61 -14.89 6.15
C ILE A 227 12.05 -15.34 6.49
N ARG A 228 12.19 -16.43 7.25
CA ARG A 228 13.48 -17.00 7.65
C ARG A 228 13.98 -18.09 6.71
N ALA A 229 13.08 -18.78 6.00
CA ALA A 229 13.42 -19.93 5.16
C ALA A 229 13.85 -19.55 3.72
N ASP A 230 13.41 -18.39 3.22
CA ASP A 230 13.71 -17.93 1.87
C ASP A 230 14.19 -16.47 1.88
N VAL A 231 15.46 -16.27 1.54
CA VAL A 231 16.10 -14.94 1.49
C VAL A 231 15.49 -14.00 0.45
N LYS A 232 14.72 -14.51 -0.52
CA LYS A 232 14.00 -13.72 -1.53
C LYS A 232 12.60 -13.34 -1.05
N HIS A 233 11.99 -14.13 -0.17
CA HIS A 233 10.60 -13.94 0.24
C HIS A 233 10.30 -12.58 0.90
N PRO A 234 11.11 -12.08 1.86
CA PRO A 234 10.90 -10.74 2.44
C PRO A 234 11.03 -9.60 1.43
N LYS A 235 11.66 -9.85 0.27
CA LYS A 235 11.80 -8.87 -0.82
C LYS A 235 10.59 -8.87 -1.75
N GLN A 236 9.85 -9.98 -1.82
CA GLN A 236 8.71 -10.13 -2.72
C GLN A 236 7.37 -9.75 -2.09
N PHE A 237 7.22 -9.92 -0.78
CA PHE A 237 5.95 -9.71 -0.09
C PHE A 237 6.06 -8.70 1.06
N GLU A 238 4.99 -7.91 1.24
CA GLU A 238 4.79 -7.13 2.44
C GLU A 238 4.09 -7.97 3.52
N HIS A 239 4.66 -8.01 4.72
CA HIS A 239 4.02 -8.68 5.84
C HIS A 239 3.20 -7.67 6.65
N PRO A 240 1.92 -8.00 7.00
CA PRO A 240 1.17 -7.20 7.94
C PRO A 240 1.95 -7.12 9.27
N GLN A 241 2.20 -5.92 9.77
CA GLN A 241 2.73 -5.79 11.14
C GLN A 241 1.66 -6.25 12.13
N TYR A 242 2.08 -6.83 13.24
CA TYR A 242 1.18 -7.31 14.29
C TYR A 242 0.43 -6.11 14.88
N ILE A 243 -0.80 -5.85 14.40
CA ILE A 243 -1.66 -4.83 15.00
C ILE A 243 -2.04 -5.35 16.38
N GLN A 244 -1.48 -4.74 17.43
CA GLN A 244 -1.91 -4.97 18.81
C GLN A 244 -3.31 -4.40 18.99
N VAL A 245 -4.32 -5.24 18.72
CA VAL A 245 -5.70 -4.90 19.08
C VAL A 245 -5.84 -5.12 20.57
N GLN A 246 -6.41 -4.13 21.28
CA GLN A 246 -6.72 -4.31 22.69
C GLN A 246 -7.59 -5.57 22.85
N PRO A 247 -7.25 -6.49 23.77
CA PRO A 247 -8.06 -7.67 24.02
C PRO A 247 -9.49 -7.25 24.32
N THR A 248 -10.45 -7.98 23.76
CA THR A 248 -11.85 -7.82 24.14
C THR A 248 -11.99 -7.89 25.66
N LYS A 249 -12.82 -7.00 26.22
CA LYS A 249 -13.16 -7.03 27.65
C LYS A 249 -14.19 -8.13 27.98
N LEU A 250 -14.75 -8.77 26.95
CA LEU A 250 -15.76 -9.82 27.09
C LEU A 250 -15.11 -11.17 27.44
N VAL A 251 -15.79 -11.92 28.29
CA VAL A 251 -15.34 -13.25 28.72
C VAL A 251 -15.35 -14.20 27.52
N PRO A 252 -14.28 -14.98 27.26
CA PRO A 252 -14.29 -15.97 26.18
C PRO A 252 -15.43 -16.98 26.36
N CYS A 253 -16.18 -17.26 25.30
CA CYS A 253 -17.22 -18.27 25.33
C CYS A 253 -16.61 -19.65 25.64
N ARG A 254 -17.25 -20.41 26.54
CA ARG A 254 -16.82 -21.78 26.89
C ARG A 254 -16.74 -22.70 25.68
N ASP A 255 -17.68 -22.56 24.75
CA ASP A 255 -17.76 -23.40 23.55
C ASP A 255 -16.85 -22.89 22.42
N SER A 256 -16.18 -21.75 22.61
CA SER A 256 -15.22 -21.16 21.68
C SER A 256 -15.78 -21.10 20.24
N ILE A 257 -14.98 -21.46 19.23
CA ILE A 257 -15.41 -21.51 17.83
C ILE A 257 -16.57 -22.47 17.55
N ASN A 258 -16.86 -23.41 18.45
CA ASN A 258 -17.94 -24.38 18.28
C ASN A 258 -19.28 -23.89 18.86
N CYS A 259 -19.35 -22.64 19.37
CA CYS A 259 -20.57 -22.10 19.93
C CYS A 259 -21.66 -21.88 18.86
N LEU A 260 -22.84 -22.49 19.05
CA LEU A 260 -24.02 -22.34 18.17
C LEU A 260 -24.69 -20.95 18.24
N ARG A 261 -24.27 -20.11 19.20
CA ARG A 261 -24.83 -18.79 19.47
C ARG A 261 -23.91 -17.65 18.98
N GLN A 262 -23.01 -17.96 18.06
CA GLN A 262 -22.11 -16.98 17.44
C GLN A 262 -22.81 -15.95 16.54
N GLU A 263 -24.09 -16.16 16.23
CA GLU A 263 -24.93 -15.21 15.50
C GLU A 263 -26.04 -14.60 16.37
N ASP A 264 -26.04 -14.92 17.68
CA ASP A 264 -26.99 -14.39 18.65
C ASP A 264 -26.46 -13.07 19.24
N THR A 265 -27.11 -11.97 18.90
CA THR A 265 -26.65 -10.63 19.27
C THR A 265 -26.56 -10.40 20.79
N ASP A 266 -27.38 -11.07 21.60
CA ASP A 266 -27.35 -10.90 23.05
C ASP A 266 -26.25 -11.75 23.69
N HIS A 267 -26.00 -12.95 23.15
CA HIS A 267 -24.86 -13.77 23.53
C HIS A 267 -23.54 -13.08 23.24
N MET A 268 -23.40 -12.48 22.05
CA MET A 268 -22.18 -11.80 21.60
C MET A 268 -21.88 -10.50 22.37
N LYS A 269 -22.88 -9.89 23.02
CA LYS A 269 -22.65 -8.77 23.96
C LYS A 269 -21.96 -9.20 25.26
N THR A 270 -22.04 -10.48 25.59
CA THR A 270 -21.55 -11.03 26.87
C THR A 270 -20.27 -11.84 26.69
N TYR A 271 -20.20 -12.62 25.61
CA TYR A 271 -19.12 -13.56 25.36
C TYR A 271 -18.35 -13.26 24.08
N SER A 272 -17.03 -13.40 24.14
CA SER A 272 -16.17 -13.28 22.97
C SER A 272 -15.90 -14.63 22.29
N HIS A 273 -15.66 -14.59 20.98
CA HIS A 273 -15.36 -15.77 20.16
C HIS A 273 -14.10 -15.56 19.31
N PRO A 274 -13.43 -16.63 18.85
CA PRO A 274 -12.38 -16.52 17.84
C PRO A 274 -12.91 -15.90 16.54
N CYS A 275 -12.21 -14.90 16.01
CA CYS A 275 -12.56 -14.34 14.70
C CYS A 275 -12.32 -15.39 13.61
N PRO A 276 -13.29 -15.63 12.70
CA PRO A 276 -13.09 -16.53 11.56
C PRO A 276 -11.89 -16.19 10.67
N TYR A 277 -11.46 -14.92 10.66
CA TYR A 277 -10.32 -14.43 9.89
C TYR A 277 -9.07 -14.17 10.75
N ALA A 278 -9.12 -14.41 12.06
CA ALA A 278 -7.99 -14.25 12.98
C ALA A 278 -7.21 -12.93 12.78
N GLU A 279 -5.90 -13.00 12.59
CA GLU A 279 -5.04 -11.84 12.37
C GLU A 279 -5.27 -11.16 11.01
N LEU A 280 -5.94 -11.82 10.06
CA LEU A 280 -6.27 -11.29 8.73
C LEU A 280 -7.59 -10.51 8.69
N CYS A 281 -8.36 -10.51 9.78
CA CYS A 281 -9.59 -9.74 9.87
C CYS A 281 -9.33 -8.25 9.57
N ARG A 282 -10.09 -7.69 8.62
CA ARG A 282 -10.01 -6.26 8.25
C ARG A 282 -10.86 -5.36 9.15
N GLN A 283 -11.71 -5.95 9.98
CA GLN A 283 -12.74 -5.30 10.79
C GLN A 283 -12.45 -5.38 12.30
N LYS A 284 -11.18 -5.50 12.70
CA LYS A 284 -10.81 -5.75 14.11
C LYS A 284 -11.35 -4.71 15.10
N ILE A 285 -11.51 -3.46 14.64
CA ILE A 285 -11.99 -2.33 15.46
C ILE A 285 -13.52 -2.34 15.58
N SER A 286 -14.23 -2.75 14.53
CA SER A 286 -15.70 -2.77 14.50
C SER A 286 -16.32 -4.01 15.15
N GLU A 287 -15.50 -5.04 15.45
CA GLU A 287 -15.93 -6.34 15.96
C GLU A 287 -15.35 -6.62 17.36
N PRO A 288 -15.72 -5.86 18.42
CA PRO A 288 -15.10 -5.96 19.75
C PRO A 288 -15.41 -7.27 20.48
N TYR A 289 -16.37 -8.06 20.00
CA TYR A 289 -16.71 -9.38 20.53
C TYR A 289 -15.90 -10.52 19.88
N LEU A 290 -15.04 -10.22 18.90
CA LEU A 290 -14.15 -11.20 18.31
C LEU A 290 -12.71 -11.08 18.85
N THR A 291 -12.07 -12.22 19.04
CA THR A 291 -10.65 -12.33 19.39
C THR A 291 -9.84 -12.63 18.13
N HIS A 292 -8.81 -11.82 17.88
CA HIS A 292 -8.02 -11.85 16.64
C HIS A 292 -6.63 -12.48 16.85
N LYS A 293 -6.55 -13.48 17.74
CA LYS A 293 -5.28 -14.16 18.04
C LYS A 293 -4.85 -15.04 16.87
N SER A 294 -3.55 -15.02 16.55
CA SER A 294 -2.95 -15.95 15.59
C SER A 294 -2.93 -17.37 16.13
N TYR A 295 -3.17 -18.36 15.26
CA TYR A 295 -3.00 -19.78 15.51
C TYR A 295 -2.13 -20.40 14.40
N VAL A 296 -1.61 -21.60 14.62
CA VAL A 296 -0.70 -22.25 13.66
C VAL A 296 -1.50 -22.75 12.47
N VAL A 297 -1.49 -21.99 11.37
CA VAL A 297 -2.16 -22.37 10.12
C VAL A 297 -1.19 -22.20 8.96
N GLY A 298 -0.94 -23.27 8.23
CA GLY A 298 -0.12 -23.23 7.02
C GLY A 298 -0.94 -22.81 5.79
N PRO A 299 -0.32 -22.32 4.70
CA PRO A 299 -1.03 -22.13 3.45
C PRO A 299 -1.51 -23.48 2.90
N CYS A 300 -2.72 -23.52 2.33
CA CYS A 300 -3.16 -24.72 1.61
C CYS A 300 -2.35 -24.91 0.33
N LEU A 301 -1.74 -26.09 0.16
CA LEU A 301 -0.94 -26.43 -1.03
C LEU A 301 -1.74 -26.41 -2.33
N ASN A 302 -3.06 -26.64 -2.26
CA ASN A 302 -3.94 -26.60 -3.42
C ASN A 302 -4.45 -25.19 -3.75
N GLY A 303 -4.20 -24.20 -2.87
CA GLY A 303 -4.62 -22.81 -3.05
C GLY A 303 -6.05 -22.66 -3.58
N LYS A 304 -6.22 -21.90 -4.65
CA LYS A 304 -7.51 -21.65 -5.32
C LYS A 304 -8.15 -22.90 -5.95
N SER A 305 -7.38 -23.96 -6.19
CA SER A 305 -7.87 -25.23 -6.75
C SER A 305 -8.32 -26.22 -5.68
N CYS A 306 -8.29 -25.83 -4.40
CA CYS A 306 -8.75 -26.66 -3.29
C CYS A 306 -10.25 -26.95 -3.40
N ARG A 307 -10.62 -28.23 -3.29
CA ARG A 307 -12.01 -28.71 -3.42
C ARG A 307 -12.67 -29.06 -2.09
N ILE A 308 -11.95 -28.90 -0.97
CA ILE A 308 -12.40 -29.24 0.39
C ILE A 308 -12.52 -27.98 1.25
N LEU A 309 -13.04 -26.91 0.64
CA LEU A 309 -13.23 -25.62 1.32
C LEU A 309 -14.38 -25.65 2.33
N ASP A 310 -15.28 -26.62 2.23
CA ASP A 310 -16.39 -26.84 3.15
C ASP A 310 -16.05 -27.77 4.32
N ASP A 311 -14.82 -28.30 4.40
CA ASP A 311 -14.38 -29.11 5.55
C ASP A 311 -13.87 -28.20 6.70
N PRO A 312 -14.56 -28.15 7.86
CA PRO A 312 -14.17 -27.28 8.97
C PRO A 312 -12.77 -27.61 9.53
N LEU A 313 -12.39 -28.89 9.52
CA LEU A 313 -11.09 -29.35 10.02
C LEU A 313 -9.95 -28.93 9.10
N HIS A 314 -10.14 -29.03 7.78
CA HIS A 314 -9.20 -28.52 6.79
C HIS A 314 -9.04 -27.01 6.91
N ARG A 315 -10.14 -26.26 7.00
CA ARG A 315 -10.11 -24.79 7.11
C ARG A 315 -9.37 -24.33 8.37
N ALA A 316 -9.57 -25.02 9.50
CA ALA A 316 -8.86 -24.72 10.75
C ALA A 316 -7.36 -25.02 10.70
N LYS A 317 -6.90 -25.90 9.79
CA LYS A 317 -5.48 -26.29 9.64
C LYS A 317 -4.77 -25.59 8.48
N TYR A 318 -5.50 -25.21 7.44
CA TYR A 318 -4.96 -24.65 6.21
C TYR A 318 -5.70 -23.40 5.76
N ARG A 319 -4.91 -22.35 5.58
CA ARG A 319 -5.39 -21.02 5.22
C ARG A 319 -5.59 -20.89 3.72
N HIS A 320 -6.61 -20.13 3.34
CA HIS A 320 -6.95 -19.77 1.97
C HIS A 320 -7.07 -18.26 1.84
N ILE A 321 -6.66 -17.74 0.69
CA ILE A 321 -6.66 -16.30 0.42
C ILE A 321 -8.12 -15.80 0.38
N ASP A 322 -8.40 -14.71 1.10
CA ASP A 322 -9.72 -14.05 1.18
C ASP A 322 -10.88 -14.93 1.70
N MET A 323 -10.56 -16.07 2.32
CA MET A 323 -11.53 -16.99 2.92
C MET A 323 -11.33 -17.05 4.44
N PRO A 324 -12.40 -17.26 5.25
CA PRO A 324 -12.21 -17.45 6.68
C PRO A 324 -11.45 -18.75 6.97
N ASP A 325 -10.61 -18.76 8.00
CA ASP A 325 -9.97 -20.00 8.46
C ASP A 325 -10.96 -20.86 9.26
N LEU A 326 -11.95 -20.25 9.91
CA LEU A 326 -12.90 -20.97 10.74
C LEU A 326 -14.31 -20.86 10.17
N LEU A 327 -15.01 -21.99 10.13
CA LEU A 327 -16.43 -22.02 9.76
C LEU A 327 -17.28 -21.81 11.01
N ILE A 328 -18.36 -21.04 10.87
CA ILE A 328 -19.28 -20.74 11.97
C ILE A 328 -20.24 -21.93 12.14
N PRO A 329 -20.48 -22.45 13.34
CA PRO A 329 -21.46 -23.51 13.55
C PRO A 329 -22.87 -23.04 13.16
N CYS A 330 -23.47 -23.69 12.16
CA CYS A 330 -24.85 -23.41 11.73
C CYS A 330 -25.81 -23.72 12.88
N ARG A 331 -26.67 -22.80 13.30
CA ARG A 331 -27.63 -23.03 14.40
C ARG A 331 -28.56 -24.24 14.20
N TYR A 332 -28.81 -24.65 12.96
CA TYR A 332 -29.66 -25.79 12.60
C TYR A 332 -28.89 -27.11 12.54
N GLN A 333 -27.56 -27.06 12.52
CA GLN A 333 -26.69 -28.25 12.54
C GLN A 333 -27.15 -29.29 11.51
N GLN A 334 -27.31 -30.55 11.91
CA GLN A 334 -27.75 -31.66 11.03
C GLN A 334 -29.16 -31.46 10.43
N GLN A 335 -29.96 -30.53 10.95
CA GLN A 335 -31.29 -30.19 10.44
C GLN A 335 -31.26 -29.04 9.41
N CYS A 336 -30.08 -28.54 9.04
CA CYS A 336 -29.97 -27.49 8.04
C CYS A 336 -30.40 -27.98 6.64
N HIS A 337 -31.33 -27.24 6.02
CA HIS A 337 -31.81 -27.54 4.67
C HIS A 337 -30.99 -26.87 3.57
N ASP A 338 -30.19 -25.86 3.90
CA ASP A 338 -29.35 -25.16 2.93
C ASP A 338 -28.07 -25.97 2.64
N LYS A 339 -28.04 -26.58 1.46
CA LYS A 339 -26.89 -27.33 0.94
C LYS A 339 -26.20 -26.58 -0.20
N SER A 340 -26.35 -25.26 -0.29
CA SER A 340 -25.60 -24.45 -1.24
C SER A 340 -24.11 -24.46 -0.92
N TYR A 341 -23.28 -24.26 -1.94
CA TYR A 341 -21.84 -24.16 -1.75
C TYR A 341 -21.49 -22.91 -0.93
N GLU A 342 -22.19 -21.81 -1.17
CA GLU A 342 -22.07 -20.52 -0.49
C GLU A 342 -22.31 -20.63 1.01
N HIS A 343 -23.25 -21.48 1.42
CA HIS A 343 -23.52 -21.79 2.82
C HIS A 343 -22.42 -22.68 3.42
N ARG A 344 -22.08 -23.78 2.75
CA ARG A 344 -21.11 -24.76 3.27
C ARG A 344 -19.69 -24.22 3.44
N VAL A 345 -19.27 -23.23 2.65
CA VAL A 345 -17.95 -22.59 2.81
C VAL A 345 -17.89 -21.54 3.93
N LYS A 346 -19.02 -21.29 4.61
CA LYS A 346 -19.18 -20.38 5.75
C LYS A 346 -19.57 -21.10 7.03
N TYR A 347 -20.36 -22.17 6.95
CA TYR A 347 -20.91 -22.82 8.13
C TYR A 347 -20.55 -24.31 8.28
N SER A 348 -20.33 -24.75 9.52
CA SER A 348 -20.17 -26.15 9.91
C SER A 348 -21.46 -26.75 10.48
N HIS A 349 -21.59 -28.08 10.45
CA HIS A 349 -22.81 -28.81 10.82
C HIS A 349 -22.53 -29.95 11.81
N GLY A 350 -21.76 -29.66 12.86
CA GLY A 350 -21.59 -30.55 14.02
C GLY A 350 -20.22 -31.19 14.12
N GLU A 351 -19.32 -30.86 13.18
CA GLU A 351 -17.91 -31.15 13.31
C GLU A 351 -17.31 -30.34 14.47
N TYR A 352 -16.59 -31.01 15.35
CA TYR A 352 -15.90 -30.36 16.46
C TYR A 352 -14.52 -29.89 16.02
N VAL A 353 -14.28 -28.58 16.07
CA VAL A 353 -12.98 -27.98 15.73
C VAL A 353 -12.25 -27.61 17.01
N GLU A 354 -11.09 -28.24 17.24
CA GLU A 354 -10.19 -27.85 18.32
C GLU A 354 -9.18 -26.81 17.81
N LEU A 355 -9.21 -25.61 18.40
CA LEU A 355 -8.18 -24.61 18.18
C LEU A 355 -7.02 -24.90 19.10
N LEU A 356 -5.92 -25.42 18.55
CA LEU A 356 -4.68 -25.60 19.29
C LEU A 356 -3.97 -24.25 19.45
N PRO A 357 -3.84 -23.71 20.68
CA PRO A 357 -3.02 -22.52 20.92
C PRO A 357 -1.58 -22.81 20.48
N LYS A 358 -0.87 -21.79 19.98
CA LYS A 358 0.53 -21.94 19.52
C LYS A 358 1.45 -22.61 20.56
N ASP A 359 1.13 -22.47 21.84
CA ASP A 359 1.89 -22.99 22.97
C ASP A 359 1.77 -24.51 23.18
N THR A 360 0.87 -25.21 22.48
CA THR A 360 0.62 -26.66 22.67
C THR A 360 1.33 -27.58 21.67
N TYR A 361 1.99 -27.05 20.63
CA TYR A 361 2.78 -27.91 19.74
C TYR A 361 4.04 -28.42 20.44
N SER A 362 4.31 -29.72 20.26
CA SER A 362 5.54 -30.38 20.72
C SER A 362 6.74 -29.53 20.32
N LYS A 363 7.38 -28.94 21.33
CA LYS A 363 8.68 -28.31 21.20
C LYS A 363 9.62 -29.34 20.59
N TYR A 364 10.05 -29.08 19.34
CA TYR A 364 11.25 -29.66 18.75
C TYR A 364 11.21 -31.16 18.40
N LYS A 365 10.86 -31.51 17.15
CA LYS A 365 11.23 -32.85 16.64
C LYS A 365 12.77 -33.04 16.58
N HIS A 366 13.50 -31.97 16.29
CA HIS A 366 14.96 -31.96 16.06
C HIS A 366 15.72 -30.78 16.72
N GLY A 367 15.09 -30.04 17.63
CA GLY A 367 15.69 -28.91 18.33
C GLY A 367 16.05 -27.73 17.43
N ILE A 368 17.03 -26.96 17.90
CA ILE A 368 17.69 -25.84 17.20
C ILE A 368 18.32 -26.31 15.86
N GLN A 369 18.56 -27.61 15.68
CA GLN A 369 19.26 -28.20 14.53
C GLN A 369 18.34 -28.78 13.44
N CYS A 370 17.07 -28.38 13.40
CA CYS A 370 16.17 -28.88 12.37
C CYS A 370 16.67 -28.51 10.96
N ARG A 371 16.78 -29.51 10.08
CA ARG A 371 17.16 -29.32 8.66
C ARG A 371 15.95 -29.19 7.72
N ASP A 372 14.75 -29.42 8.24
CA ASP A 372 13.49 -29.43 7.49
C ASP A 372 12.74 -28.09 7.58
N ILE A 373 13.43 -26.99 7.90
CA ILE A 373 12.85 -25.64 8.05
C ILE A 373 12.22 -25.13 6.74
N GLY A 374 12.60 -25.68 5.59
CA GLY A 374 11.98 -25.39 4.29
C GLY A 374 10.74 -26.24 3.94
N ASN A 375 10.36 -27.21 4.77
CA ASN A 375 9.28 -28.14 4.46
C ASN A 375 7.95 -27.71 5.11
N LEU A 376 6.99 -27.26 4.29
CA LEU A 376 5.67 -26.77 4.74
C LEU A 376 4.88 -27.79 5.57
N ASN A 377 5.03 -29.10 5.31
CA ASN A 377 4.35 -30.15 6.10
C ASN A 377 5.02 -30.42 7.46
N HIS A 378 6.29 -30.06 7.60
CA HIS A 378 7.01 -30.11 8.87
C HIS A 378 6.66 -28.90 9.74
N LEU A 379 6.66 -27.73 9.10
CA LEU A 379 6.29 -26.44 9.66
C LEU A 379 4.83 -26.36 10.17
N SER A 380 3.92 -27.19 9.64
CA SER A 380 2.54 -27.30 10.15
C SER A 380 2.39 -28.18 11.40
N LYS A 381 3.45 -28.89 11.82
CA LYS A 381 3.43 -29.86 12.92
C LYS A 381 4.39 -29.56 14.07
N TYR A 382 5.42 -28.73 13.86
CA TYR A 382 6.49 -28.51 14.83
C TYR A 382 6.88 -27.03 14.93
N SER A 383 7.10 -26.56 16.16
CA SER A 383 7.57 -25.21 16.46
C SER A 383 9.11 -25.16 16.60
N HIS A 384 9.72 -24.05 16.17
CA HIS A 384 11.18 -23.81 16.21
C HIS A 384 11.46 -22.59 17.11
N PRO A 385 12.62 -22.53 17.80
CA PRO A 385 12.95 -21.37 18.61
C PRO A 385 13.28 -20.19 17.70
N ASP A 386 12.98 -18.98 18.18
CA ASP A 386 13.49 -17.76 17.56
C ASP A 386 15.02 -17.78 17.61
N TYR A 387 15.65 -17.67 16.43
CA TYR A 387 17.08 -17.39 16.30
C TYR A 387 17.34 -15.90 16.42
#